data_AF-A0A434RQQ6-F1
#
_entry.id   AF-A0A434RQQ6-F1
#
_cell.length_a   1.000
_cell.length_b   1.000
_cell.length_c   1.000
_cell.angle_alpha   90.00
_cell.angle_beta   90.00
_cell.angle_gamma   90.00
#
_symmetry.space_group_name_H-M   'P 1'
#
loop_
_entity.id
_entity.type
_entity.pdbx_description
1 polymer ?
#
loop_
_entity_poly.entity_id
_entity_poly.type
_entity_poly.pdbx_seq_one_letter_code
_entity_poly.pdbx_strand_id
1 'polypeptide(L)'
;LALTPVSPFRPRRWRGALLSNKAIVRFDILESEKRPVNAAADHTEVKAIASVTVRESPTATATLLFDPNHSWNERILAEQFRY
;
A
#
# COMPACT_ATOMS: atom_id res chain seq x y z
N LEU A 1 1.53 4.87 -6.46
CA LEU A 1 1.34 4.24 -5.13
C LEU A 1 0.05 4.72 -4.50
N ALA A 2 -0.87 3.84 -4.11
CA ALA A 2 -2.10 4.22 -3.41
C ALA A 2 -1.87 4.18 -1.89
N LEU A 3 -2.20 5.26 -1.19
CA LEU A 3 -2.15 5.35 0.27
C LEU A 3 -3.57 5.44 0.81
N THR A 4 -4.05 4.36 1.40
CA THR A 4 -5.43 4.23 1.89
C THR A 4 -5.44 4.13 3.41
N PRO A 5 -6.01 5.12 4.13
CA PRO A 5 -6.16 5.02 5.56
C PRO A 5 -7.32 4.09 5.92
N VAL A 6 -7.14 3.30 6.98
CA VAL A 6 -8.23 2.53 7.60
C VAL A 6 -8.63 3.23 8.89
N SER A 7 -9.88 3.69 8.97
CA SER A 7 -10.45 4.37 10.14
C SER A 7 -9.55 5.49 10.73
N PRO A 8 -9.09 6.48 9.92
CA PRO A 8 -8.17 7.49 10.41
C PRO A 8 -8.81 8.38 11.48
N PHE A 9 -8.15 8.50 12.62
CA PHE A 9 -8.60 9.39 13.69
C PHE A 9 -8.39 10.87 13.32
N ARG A 10 -7.21 11.21 12.79
CA ARG A 10 -6.88 12.57 12.29
C ARG A 10 -5.95 12.50 11.07
N PRO A 11 -6.11 13.40 10.07
CA PRO A 11 -7.25 14.32 9.94
C PRO A 11 -8.56 13.56 9.69
N ARG A 12 -9.66 14.04 10.31
CA ARG A 12 -10.97 13.38 10.17
C ARG A 12 -11.38 13.41 8.70
N ARG A 13 -11.98 12.31 8.22
CA ARG A 13 -12.44 12.13 6.83
C ARG A 13 -11.34 12.18 5.77
N TRP A 14 -10.07 11.98 6.13
CA TRP A 14 -9.03 11.81 5.12
C TRP A 14 -9.27 10.53 4.33
N ARG A 15 -9.37 10.66 3.01
CA ARG A 15 -9.71 9.56 2.09
C ARG A 15 -8.48 8.84 1.52
N GLY A 16 -7.28 9.22 1.97
CA GLY A 16 -6.03 8.76 1.39
C GLY A 16 -5.54 9.65 0.26
N ALA A 17 -4.60 9.11 -0.52
CA ALA A 17 -3.98 9.81 -1.64
C ALA A 17 -3.47 8.83 -2.70
N LEU A 18 -3.51 9.25 -3.96
CA LEU A 18 -2.71 8.66 -5.01
C LEU A 18 -1.38 9.41 -5.08
N LEU A 19 -0.30 8.69 -4.84
CA LEU A 19 1.05 9.22 -4.82
C LEU A 19 1.78 8.80 -6.11
N SER A 20 2.68 9.67 -6.56
CA SER A 20 3.65 9.31 -7.61
C SER A 20 4.34 7.99 -7.28
N ASN A 21 4.62 7.17 -8.29
CA ASN A 21 5.44 5.97 -8.11
C ASN A 21 6.87 6.25 -7.65
N LYS A 22 7.36 7.49 -7.85
CA LYS A 22 8.67 7.95 -7.37
C LYS A 22 8.64 8.44 -5.92
N ALA A 23 7.46 8.51 -5.30
CA ALA A 23 7.33 8.99 -3.92
C ALA A 23 7.97 7.99 -2.94
N ILE A 24 8.60 8.53 -1.90
CA ILE A 24 9.07 7.78 -0.75
C ILE A 24 8.21 8.20 0.43
N VAL A 25 7.51 7.25 1.04
CA VAL A 25 6.63 7.51 2.19
C VAL A 25 7.30 6.97 3.44
N ARG A 26 7.53 7.85 4.41
CA ARG A 26 8.07 7.48 5.72
C ARG A 26 7.00 7.68 6.78
N PHE A 27 6.82 6.67 7.62
CA PHE A 27 6.03 6.74 8.84
C PHE A 27 6.96 6.66 10.03
N ASP A 28 6.89 7.65 10.92
CA ASP A 28 7.55 7.63 12.22
C ASP A 28 6.48 7.37 13.29
N ILE A 29 6.69 6.33 14.11
CA ILE A 29 5.71 5.90 15.12
C ILE A 29 5.93 6.70 16.40
N LEU A 30 4.99 7.59 16.69
CA LEU A 30 5.01 8.39 17.91
C LEU A 30 4.69 7.52 19.12
N GLU A 31 5.43 7.71 20.21
CA GLU A 31 5.26 6.95 21.47
C GLU A 31 5.26 5.43 21.26
N SER A 32 6.15 4.90 20.42
CA SER A 32 6.16 3.47 20.03
C SER A 32 6.21 2.49 21.21
N GLU A 33 6.82 2.87 22.32
CA GLU A 33 6.85 2.05 23.55
C GLU A 33 5.46 1.92 24.20
N LYS A 34 4.68 3.01 24.18
CA LYS A 34 3.33 3.05 24.76
C LYS A 34 2.27 2.50 23.81
N ARG A 35 2.50 2.67 22.50
CA ARG A 35 1.59 2.31 21.41
C ARG A 35 2.38 1.58 20.32
N PRO A 36 2.74 0.30 20.53
CA PRO A 36 3.50 -0.45 19.54
C PRO A 36 2.69 -0.62 18.25
N VAL A 37 3.38 -0.46 17.12
CA VAL A 37 2.82 -0.65 15.78
C VAL A 37 3.60 -1.77 15.10
N ASN A 38 2.89 -2.63 14.36
CA ASN A 38 3.48 -3.64 13.50
C ASN A 38 3.36 -3.18 12.04
N ALA A 39 4.34 -3.56 11.22
CA ALA A 39 4.28 -3.42 9.77
C ALA A 39 4.28 -4.81 9.13
N ALA A 40 3.42 -5.00 8.14
CA ALA A 40 3.33 -6.23 7.37
C ALA A 40 3.49 -5.94 5.88
N ALA A 41 4.26 -6.79 5.20
CA ALA A 41 4.39 -6.84 3.76
C ALA A 41 4.23 -8.30 3.31
N ASP A 42 3.11 -8.59 2.64
CA ASP A 42 2.67 -9.94 2.29
C ASP A 42 2.68 -10.89 3.50
N HIS A 43 3.61 -11.84 3.55
CA HIS A 43 3.76 -12.83 4.62
C HIS A 43 4.83 -12.44 5.66
N THR A 44 5.48 -11.29 5.50
CA THR A 44 6.52 -10.82 6.41
C THR A 44 5.95 -9.78 7.37
N GLU A 45 6.03 -10.04 8.68
CA GLU A 45 5.64 -9.10 9.74
C GLU A 45 6.86 -8.66 10.55
N VAL A 46 6.97 -7.36 10.80
CA VAL A 46 7.92 -6.77 11.75
C VAL A 46 7.15 -6.10 12.87
N LYS A 47 7.42 -6.53 14.11
CA LYS A 47 6.69 -6.08 15.30
C LYS A 47 7.38 -4.90 15.97
N ALA A 48 6.59 -4.06 16.64
CA ALA A 48 7.07 -2.93 17.45
C ALA A 48 8.06 -2.01 16.72
N ILE A 49 7.70 -1.56 15.51
CA ILE A 49 8.55 -0.71 14.68
C ILE A 49 8.61 0.73 15.22
N ALA A 50 9.79 1.35 15.13
CA ALA A 50 9.95 2.79 15.38
C ALA A 50 9.67 3.64 14.13
N SER A 51 9.96 3.09 12.94
CA SER A 51 9.69 3.75 11.66
C SER A 51 9.59 2.74 10.53
N VAL A 52 8.90 3.10 9.45
CA VAL A 52 8.87 2.32 8.20
C VAL A 52 8.96 3.26 7.00
N THR A 53 9.73 2.85 5.99
CA THR A 53 9.86 3.57 4.71
C THR A 53 9.35 2.69 3.57
N VAL A 54 8.44 3.23 2.78
CA VAL A 54 7.79 2.57 1.65
C VAL A 54 8.18 3.29 0.36
N ARG A 55 8.65 2.52 -0.62
CA ARG A 55 8.98 3.01 -1.98
C ARG A 55 8.73 1.90 -3.00
N GLU A 56 8.45 2.28 -4.23
CA GLU A 56 8.42 1.33 -5.33
C GLU A 56 9.83 0.82 -5.64
N SER A 57 9.95 -0.48 -5.93
CA SER A 57 11.20 -1.06 -6.42
C SER A 57 11.25 -0.96 -7.94
N PRO A 58 12.28 -0.32 -8.52
CA PRO A 58 12.40 -0.22 -9.98
C PRO A 58 12.88 -1.53 -10.64
N THR A 59 13.35 -2.50 -9.85
CA THR A 59 13.97 -3.74 -10.35
C THR A 59 13.20 -5.00 -9.99
N ALA A 60 12.25 -4.93 -9.05
CA ALA A 60 11.44 -6.08 -8.69
C ALA A 60 10.27 -6.20 -9.68
N THR A 61 10.19 -7.34 -10.36
CA THR A 61 9.13 -7.64 -11.33
C THR A 61 8.55 -9.01 -11.04
N ALA A 62 7.27 -9.21 -11.35
CA ALA A 62 6.60 -10.49 -11.32
C ALA A 62 5.94 -10.78 -12.67
N THR A 63 6.00 -12.03 -13.13
CA THR A 63 5.32 -12.47 -14.35
C THR A 63 3.89 -12.87 -14.00
N LEU A 64 2.93 -12.17 -14.60
CA LEU A 64 1.51 -12.50 -14.48
C LEU A 64 1.05 -13.33 -15.68
N LEU A 65 0.50 -14.50 -15.41
CA LEU A 65 -0.14 -15.35 -16.43
C LEU A 65 -1.62 -14.99 -16.52
N PHE A 66 -2.14 -14.89 -17.74
CA PHE A 66 -3.55 -14.63 -18.01
C PHE A 66 -4.02 -15.44 -19.23
N ASP A 67 -5.33 -15.65 -19.34
CA ASP A 67 -5.94 -16.33 -20.48
C ASP A 67 -6.00 -15.35 -21.67
N PRO A 68 -5.46 -15.70 -22.85
CA PRO A 68 -5.53 -14.84 -24.03
C PRO A 68 -6.97 -14.48 -24.46
N ASN A 69 -7.98 -15.29 -24.13
CA ASN A 69 -9.39 -15.00 -24.39
C ASN A 69 -10.02 -14.05 -23.34
N HIS A 70 -9.33 -13.79 -22.24
CA HIS A 70 -9.74 -12.88 -21.17
C HIS A 70 -8.57 -11.96 -20.82
N SER A 71 -8.42 -10.89 -21.58
CA SER A 71 -7.24 -10.04 -21.46
C SER A 71 -7.13 -9.42 -20.07
N TRP A 72 -5.89 -9.24 -19.61
CA TRP A 72 -5.62 -8.59 -18.33
C TRP A 72 -6.15 -7.16 -18.29
N ASN A 73 -6.12 -6.44 -19.42
CA ASN A 73 -6.67 -5.09 -19.54
C ASN A 73 -8.18 -5.06 -19.32
N GLU A 74 -8.93 -5.99 -19.90
CA GLU A 74 -10.38 -6.11 -19.67
C GLU A 74 -10.68 -6.37 -18.20
N ARG A 75 -9.89 -7.22 -17.52
CA ARG A 75 -10.05 -7.49 -16.09
C ARG A 75 -9.78 -6.24 -15.25
N ILE A 76 -8.71 -5.49 -15.55
CA ILE A 76 -8.40 -4.23 -14.84
C ILE A 76 -9.55 -3.23 -14.98
N LEU A 77 -10.03 -3.01 -16.21
CA LEU A 77 -11.13 -2.08 -16.46
C LEU A 77 -12.42 -2.53 -15.76
N ALA A 78 -12.74 -3.82 -15.85
CA ALA A 78 -13.91 -4.37 -15.18
C ALA A 78 -13.85 -4.15 -13.65
N GLU A 79 -12.71 -4.42 -13.01
CA GLU A 79 -12.55 -4.25 -11.56
C GLU A 79 -12.52 -2.77 -11.13
N GLN A 80 -11.93 -1.89 -11.92
CA GLN A 80 -11.83 -0.46 -11.59
C GLN A 80 -13.18 0.28 -11.63
N PHE A 81 -14.11 -0.16 -12.48
CA PHE A 81 -15.37 0.54 -12.73
C PHE A 81 -16.62 -0.29 -12.39
N ARG A 82 -16.46 -1.43 -11.69
CA ARG A 82 -17.60 -2.30 -11.34
C ARG A 82 -18.55 -1.73 -10.28
N TYR A 83 -18.31 -0.51 -9.78
CA TYR A 83 -19.18 0.23 -8.87
C TYR A 83 -19.11 1.74 -9.10
#